data_AF-A0A6M2D0T0-F1
#
_entry.id   AF-A0A6M2D0T0-F1
#
_cell.length_a   1.000
_cell.length_b   1.000
_cell.length_c   1.000
_cell.angle_alpha   90.00
_cell.angle_beta   90.00
_cell.angle_gamma   90.00
#
_symmetry.space_group_name_H-M   'P 1'
#
loop_
_entity.id
_entity.type
_entity.pdbx_description
1 polymer ?
#
loop_
_entity_poly.entity_id
_entity_poly.type
_entity_poly.pdbx_seq_one_letter_code
_entity_poly.pdbx_strand_id
1 'polypeptide(L)'
;QAGSKMNPDVEERNVIKFDPPVSVQRYMEVCRILSQDTTVEKVVDFGCSTGQFFRHLKEIKHVRKFAGVDISYGVLEDAYRIARPLAWECLYKRPHTLDVQLFKGNISIKDSRLCGFDGVTCIELIEHLHESDLEGMPETIFGFIQPKVVVITTPNRDFNVVFPDLQGMRHWDHKFEWSRAEFEEWCSQVLKRYPGYAVQYSGVGNAPSAKYQGVGHCSQIATFKRLCQATYRPEDNRQSLLPYELVFETSHPGKDEVPSVNNSEASSST
;
A
#
# COMPACT_ATOMS: atom_id res chain seq x y z
N GLN A 1 -18.10 -41.04 6.04
CA GLN A 1 -17.23 -40.75 4.87
C GLN A 1 -17.00 -39.25 4.85
N ALA A 2 -15.74 -38.84 4.98
CA ALA A 2 -15.33 -37.46 5.18
C ALA A 2 -15.58 -36.62 3.92
N GLY A 3 -16.15 -35.43 4.11
CA GLY A 3 -16.31 -34.43 3.06
C GLY A 3 -14.96 -33.96 2.56
N SER A 4 -14.72 -34.15 1.26
CA SER A 4 -13.55 -33.62 0.58
C SER A 4 -13.66 -32.09 0.57
N LYS A 5 -12.77 -31.42 1.32
CA LYS A 5 -12.57 -29.97 1.22
C LYS A 5 -12.15 -29.67 -0.21
N MET A 6 -12.98 -28.94 -0.95
CA MET A 6 -12.61 -28.42 -2.26
C MET A 6 -11.48 -27.40 -2.09
N ASN A 7 -10.46 -27.54 -2.93
CA ASN A 7 -9.30 -26.67 -2.97
C ASN A 7 -9.70 -25.31 -3.61
N PRO A 8 -9.39 -24.15 -3.01
CA PRO A 8 -9.79 -22.83 -3.52
C PRO A 8 -9.17 -22.49 -4.89
N ASP A 9 -8.18 -23.27 -5.37
CA ASP A 9 -7.50 -23.06 -6.65
C ASP A 9 -8.29 -23.59 -7.88
N VAL A 10 -9.53 -24.05 -7.71
CA VAL A 10 -10.29 -24.76 -8.78
C VAL A 10 -11.26 -23.84 -9.55
N GLU A 11 -11.53 -22.60 -9.11
CA GLU A 11 -12.44 -21.67 -9.81
C GLU A 11 -11.79 -20.83 -10.94
N GLU A 12 -10.46 -20.84 -11.12
CA GLU A 12 -9.78 -19.98 -12.12
C GLU A 12 -9.76 -20.53 -13.58
N ARG A 13 -10.48 -21.60 -13.91
CA ARG A 13 -10.15 -22.44 -15.10
C ARG A 13 -10.74 -22.05 -16.46
N ASN A 14 -11.52 -20.97 -16.60
CA ASN A 14 -11.87 -20.39 -17.91
C ASN A 14 -11.67 -18.86 -17.97
N VAL A 15 -10.90 -18.34 -17.01
CA VAL A 15 -10.77 -16.92 -16.71
C VAL A 15 -9.59 -16.35 -17.49
N ILE A 16 -9.74 -15.13 -18.01
CA ILE A 16 -8.67 -14.40 -18.68
C ILE A 16 -7.43 -14.38 -17.80
N LYS A 17 -6.33 -14.91 -18.33
CA LYS A 17 -5.06 -14.98 -17.63
C LYS A 17 -4.25 -13.74 -17.94
N PHE A 18 -3.85 -13.04 -16.88
CA PHE A 18 -2.86 -11.98 -16.94
C PHE A 18 -1.50 -12.57 -16.60
N ASP A 19 -0.50 -12.26 -17.43
CA ASP A 19 0.89 -12.66 -17.18
C ASP A 19 1.78 -11.41 -17.16
N PRO A 20 2.33 -11.01 -16.00
CA PRO A 20 2.13 -11.61 -14.67
C PRO A 20 0.70 -11.36 -14.14
N PRO A 21 0.27 -12.01 -13.04
CA PRO A 21 -1.04 -11.76 -12.43
C PRO A 21 -1.27 -10.26 -12.11
N VAL A 22 -2.52 -9.79 -12.20
CA VAL A 22 -2.86 -8.36 -11.99
C VAL A 22 -2.40 -7.84 -10.64
N SER A 23 -2.46 -8.67 -9.59
CA SER A 23 -1.94 -8.32 -8.26
C SER A 23 -0.45 -7.98 -8.29
N VAL A 24 0.35 -8.75 -9.02
CA VAL A 24 1.78 -8.50 -9.20
C VAL A 24 2.00 -7.25 -10.06
N GLN A 25 1.21 -7.06 -11.13
CA GLN A 25 1.28 -5.84 -11.95
C GLN A 25 1.01 -4.59 -11.12
N ARG A 26 0.04 -4.62 -10.19
CA ARG A 26 -0.23 -3.52 -9.25
C ARG A 26 0.99 -3.21 -8.42
N TYR A 27 1.58 -4.21 -7.76
CA TYR A 27 2.77 -3.98 -6.91
C TYR A 27 3.94 -3.39 -7.70
N MET A 28 4.18 -3.89 -8.91
CA MET A 28 5.22 -3.37 -9.80
C MET A 28 4.95 -1.92 -10.20
N GLU A 29 3.72 -1.60 -10.58
CA GLU A 29 3.34 -0.25 -11.00
C GLU A 29 3.40 0.75 -9.84
N VAL A 30 2.92 0.37 -8.65
CA VAL A 30 3.03 1.18 -7.43
C VAL A 30 4.51 1.42 -7.09
N CYS A 31 5.37 0.40 -7.14
CA CYS A 31 6.80 0.57 -6.92
C CYS A 31 7.44 1.50 -7.97
N ARG A 32 7.03 1.39 -9.24
CA ARG A 32 7.48 2.27 -10.32
C ARG A 32 7.09 3.72 -10.05
N ILE A 33 5.86 3.96 -9.60
CA ILE A 33 5.35 5.31 -9.27
C ILE A 33 6.13 5.90 -8.09
N LEU A 34 6.26 5.16 -6.98
CA LEU A 34 7.01 5.61 -5.80
C LEU A 34 8.48 5.92 -6.16
N SER A 35 9.08 5.13 -7.05
CA SER A 35 10.48 5.31 -7.46
C SER A 35 10.74 6.51 -8.37
N GLN A 36 9.70 7.23 -8.84
CA GLN A 36 9.88 8.44 -9.65
C GLN A 36 10.44 9.62 -8.87
N ASP A 37 10.27 9.62 -7.54
CA ASP A 37 10.73 10.66 -6.64
C ASP A 37 11.59 10.02 -5.54
N THR A 38 12.91 10.14 -5.66
CA THR A 38 13.85 9.53 -4.72
C THR A 38 13.80 10.16 -3.32
N THR A 39 13.04 11.25 -3.14
CA THR A 39 12.79 11.82 -1.81
C THR A 39 11.66 11.11 -1.07
N VAL A 40 11.03 10.09 -1.68
CA VAL A 40 10.04 9.23 -1.03
C VAL A 40 10.75 8.16 -0.21
N GLU A 41 11.19 8.51 0.99
CA GLU A 41 11.97 7.60 1.85
C GLU A 41 11.10 6.84 2.86
N LYS A 42 9.93 7.38 3.21
CA LYS A 42 9.00 6.81 4.19
C LYS A 42 7.67 6.50 3.54
N VAL A 43 7.30 5.22 3.48
CA VAL A 43 6.06 4.77 2.82
C VAL A 43 5.15 4.05 3.81
N VAL A 44 3.88 4.45 3.85
CA VAL A 44 2.84 3.73 4.60
C VAL A 44 1.89 3.05 3.62
N ASP A 45 1.62 1.78 3.86
CA ASP A 45 0.66 0.98 3.11
C ASP A 45 -0.55 0.68 3.99
N PHE A 46 -1.68 1.30 3.67
CA PHE A 46 -2.95 1.00 4.33
C PHE A 46 -3.63 -0.17 3.64
N GLY A 47 -4.15 -1.10 4.45
CA GLY A 47 -4.64 -2.38 3.94
C GLY A 47 -3.50 -3.28 3.50
N CYS A 48 -2.39 -3.30 4.25
CA CYS A 48 -1.18 -4.02 3.84
C CYS A 48 -1.37 -5.53 3.70
N SER A 49 -2.52 -6.04 4.17
CA SER A 49 -2.93 -7.43 4.06
C SER A 49 -1.79 -8.35 4.54
N THR A 50 -1.60 -9.50 3.90
CA THR A 50 -0.55 -10.47 4.24
C THR A 50 0.87 -9.96 3.95
N GLY A 51 1.07 -8.69 3.58
CA GLY A 51 2.40 -8.08 3.37
C GLY A 51 3.04 -8.35 2.02
N GLN A 52 2.28 -8.81 1.02
CA GLN A 52 2.82 -9.19 -0.29
C GLN A 52 3.48 -8.03 -1.03
N PHE A 53 2.91 -6.83 -0.94
CA PHE A 53 3.47 -5.62 -1.54
C PHE A 53 4.88 -5.31 -1.02
N PHE A 54 5.15 -5.58 0.26
CA PHE A 54 6.45 -5.34 0.88
C PHE A 54 7.59 -6.06 0.16
N ARG A 55 7.34 -7.24 -0.42
CA ARG A 55 8.35 -7.99 -1.21
C ARG A 55 8.90 -7.19 -2.38
N HIS A 56 8.07 -6.34 -2.97
CA HIS A 56 8.44 -5.48 -4.09
C HIS A 56 8.99 -4.14 -3.59
N LEU A 57 8.31 -3.53 -2.62
CA LEU A 57 8.70 -2.23 -2.06
C LEU A 57 10.10 -2.27 -1.44
N LYS A 58 10.46 -3.37 -0.78
CA LYS A 58 11.80 -3.52 -0.23
C LYS A 58 12.89 -3.53 -1.32
N GLU A 59 12.61 -3.66 -2.61
CA GLU A 59 13.67 -3.50 -3.61
C GLU A 59 14.01 -2.03 -3.91
N ILE A 60 13.16 -1.09 -3.50
CA ILE A 60 13.39 0.35 -3.66
C ILE A 60 14.46 0.82 -2.67
N LYS A 61 15.68 1.08 -3.15
CA LYS A 61 16.85 1.28 -2.30
C LYS A 61 16.89 2.60 -1.50
N HIS A 62 16.13 3.60 -1.92
CA HIS A 62 16.01 4.87 -1.20
C HIS A 62 14.89 4.88 -0.14
N VAL A 63 14.02 3.85 -0.11
CA VAL A 63 13.03 3.70 0.97
C VAL A 63 13.74 3.19 2.23
N ARG A 64 13.56 3.92 3.32
CA ARG A 64 14.23 3.71 4.63
C ARG A 64 13.25 3.43 5.76
N LYS A 65 11.97 3.77 5.57
CA LYS A 65 10.91 3.41 6.53
C LYS A 65 9.68 2.90 5.81
N PHE A 66 9.15 1.78 6.28
CA PHE A 66 7.88 1.22 5.86
C PHE A 66 6.95 1.07 7.07
N ALA A 67 5.70 1.49 6.91
CA ALA A 67 4.62 1.18 7.84
C ALA A 67 3.54 0.38 7.12
N GLY A 68 3.17 -0.79 7.62
CA GLY A 68 1.96 -1.50 7.20
C GLY A 68 0.84 -1.27 8.21
N VAL A 69 -0.36 -0.93 7.73
CA VAL A 69 -1.54 -0.73 8.59
C VAL A 69 -2.65 -1.65 8.13
N ASP A 70 -3.23 -2.42 9.05
CA ASP A 70 -4.39 -3.26 8.78
C ASP A 70 -5.29 -3.37 10.02
N ILE A 71 -6.58 -3.64 9.84
CA ILE A 71 -7.51 -3.83 10.97
C ILE A 71 -7.38 -5.23 11.60
N SER A 72 -6.88 -6.20 10.82
CA SER A 72 -6.82 -7.61 11.20
C SER A 72 -5.46 -8.01 11.77
N TYR A 73 -5.43 -8.32 13.08
CA TYR A 73 -4.21 -8.82 13.74
C TYR A 73 -3.64 -10.08 13.07
N GLY A 74 -4.49 -11.05 12.74
CA GLY A 74 -4.03 -12.32 12.15
C GLY A 74 -3.38 -12.13 10.78
N VAL A 75 -3.83 -11.15 10.00
CA VAL A 75 -3.23 -10.80 8.71
C VAL A 75 -1.88 -10.10 8.91
N LEU A 76 -1.73 -9.29 9.96
CA LEU A 76 -0.46 -8.67 10.33
C LEU A 76 0.59 -9.68 10.81
N GLU A 77 0.19 -10.81 11.40
CA GLU A 77 1.11 -11.91 11.71
C GLU A 77 1.75 -12.49 10.44
N ASP A 78 0.96 -12.69 9.40
CA ASP A 78 1.46 -13.16 8.11
C ASP A 78 2.31 -12.08 7.41
N ALA A 79 1.89 -10.82 7.48
CA ALA A 79 2.69 -9.70 6.99
C ALA A 79 4.06 -9.63 7.67
N TYR A 80 4.11 -9.83 8.99
CA TYR A 80 5.37 -9.86 9.73
C TYR A 80 6.28 -10.98 9.27
N ARG A 81 5.75 -12.18 9.03
CA ARG A 81 6.54 -13.32 8.48
C ARG A 81 7.17 -12.98 7.14
N ILE A 82 6.46 -12.26 6.27
CA ILE A 82 7.00 -11.80 4.97
C ILE A 82 8.01 -10.67 5.15
N ALA A 83 7.76 -9.77 6.10
CA ALA A 83 8.54 -8.55 6.27
C ALA A 83 9.89 -8.77 6.98
N ARG A 84 10.11 -9.92 7.61
CA ARG A 84 11.40 -10.23 8.25
C ARG A 84 12.55 -10.30 7.22
N PRO A 85 13.75 -9.81 7.59
CA PRO A 85 14.92 -9.95 6.73
C PRO A 85 15.28 -11.42 6.54
N LEU A 86 15.56 -11.79 5.31
CA LEU A 86 16.09 -13.11 4.96
C LEU A 86 17.58 -13.17 5.31
N ALA A 87 18.10 -14.38 5.56
CA ALA A 87 19.51 -14.56 5.92
C ALA A 87 20.48 -13.93 4.89
N TRP A 88 20.15 -14.01 3.60
CA TRP A 88 20.97 -13.40 2.55
C TRP A 88 20.94 -11.87 2.58
N GLU A 89 19.88 -11.23 3.05
CA GLU A 89 19.78 -9.78 3.20
C GLU A 89 20.66 -9.27 4.35
N CYS A 90 20.89 -10.12 5.37
CA CYS A 90 21.86 -9.84 6.44
C CYS A 90 23.32 -9.91 5.97
N LEU A 91 23.61 -10.75 4.97
CA LEU A 91 24.94 -10.87 4.37
C LEU A 91 25.17 -9.80 3.30
N TYR A 92 24.17 -9.56 2.46
CA TYR A 92 24.20 -8.62 1.34
C TYR A 92 23.35 -7.40 1.66
N LYS A 93 23.87 -6.58 2.58
CA LYS A 93 23.20 -5.39 3.08
C LYS A 93 22.83 -4.40 1.97
N ARG A 94 21.69 -3.75 2.18
CA ARG A 94 21.19 -2.64 1.37
C ARG A 94 22.06 -1.40 1.55
N PRO A 95 22.00 -0.38 0.68
CA PRO A 95 22.73 0.87 0.91
C PRO A 95 22.36 1.55 2.24
N HIS A 96 21.07 1.54 2.58
CA HIS A 96 20.52 2.11 3.81
C HIS A 96 19.63 1.11 4.54
N THR A 97 19.58 1.22 5.86
CA THR A 97 18.66 0.46 6.70
C THR A 97 17.22 0.78 6.34
N LEU A 98 16.36 -0.24 6.34
CA LEU A 98 14.92 -0.11 6.14
C LEU A 98 14.18 -0.58 7.39
N ASP A 99 13.65 0.37 8.16
CA ASP A 99 12.83 0.11 9.34
C ASP A 99 11.40 -0.22 8.93
N VAL A 100 10.83 -1.26 9.54
CA VAL A 100 9.51 -1.78 9.21
C VAL A 100 8.68 -1.81 10.49
N GLN A 101 7.51 -1.17 10.47
CA GLN A 101 6.54 -1.19 11.57
C GLN A 101 5.19 -1.65 11.06
N LEU A 102 4.53 -2.55 11.79
CA LEU A 102 3.20 -3.04 11.46
C LEU A 102 2.22 -2.64 12.56
N PHE A 103 1.18 -1.91 12.16
CA PHE A 103 0.20 -1.32 13.04
C PHE A 103 -1.16 -1.94 12.83
N LYS A 104 -1.82 -2.31 13.92
CA LYS A 104 -3.24 -2.59 13.92
C LYS A 104 -4.02 -1.28 14.09
N GLY A 105 -4.75 -0.88 13.05
CA GLY A 105 -5.39 0.43 12.98
C GLY A 105 -6.37 0.54 11.82
N ASN A 106 -7.23 1.56 11.88
CA ASN A 106 -8.18 1.89 10.80
C ASN A 106 -7.72 3.19 10.10
N ILE A 107 -7.73 3.18 8.77
CA ILE A 107 -7.36 4.29 7.90
C ILE A 107 -8.15 5.59 8.16
N SER A 108 -9.38 5.50 8.68
CA SER A 108 -10.19 6.67 9.03
C SER A 108 -9.75 7.36 10.32
N ILE A 109 -8.83 6.75 11.07
CA ILE A 109 -8.34 7.25 12.36
C ILE A 109 -6.92 7.79 12.21
N LYS A 110 -6.68 9.01 12.71
CA LYS A 110 -5.39 9.71 12.63
C LYS A 110 -4.39 9.16 13.66
N ASP A 111 -3.21 8.73 13.20
CA ASP A 111 -2.08 8.34 14.07
C ASP A 111 -0.85 9.22 13.78
N SER A 112 -0.40 9.93 14.81
CA SER A 112 0.69 10.92 14.73
C SER A 112 2.05 10.30 14.33
N ARG A 113 2.26 8.99 14.50
CA ARG A 113 3.50 8.31 14.04
C ARG A 113 3.61 8.25 12.53
N LEU A 114 2.48 8.40 11.81
CA LEU A 114 2.45 8.42 10.35
C LEU A 114 2.68 9.83 9.77
N CYS A 115 2.72 10.86 10.61
CA CYS A 115 3.06 12.20 10.14
C CYS A 115 4.50 12.26 9.59
N GLY A 116 4.65 12.93 8.45
CA GLY A 116 5.96 13.06 7.79
C GLY A 116 6.38 11.84 6.98
N PHE A 117 5.46 10.90 6.73
CA PHE A 117 5.61 9.92 5.66
C PHE A 117 5.50 10.61 4.29
N ASP A 118 6.32 10.16 3.35
CA ASP A 118 6.44 10.76 2.02
C ASP A 118 5.49 10.12 1.00
N GLY A 119 5.25 8.81 1.15
CA GLY A 119 4.39 8.01 0.28
C GLY A 119 3.27 7.35 1.08
N VAL A 120 2.07 7.33 0.51
CA VAL A 120 0.94 6.53 0.99
C VAL A 120 0.47 5.62 -0.13
N THR A 121 0.21 4.35 0.18
CA THR A 121 -0.40 3.38 -0.74
C THR A 121 -1.70 2.83 -0.14
N CYS A 122 -2.70 2.67 -1.00
CA CYS A 122 -3.96 1.98 -0.70
C CYS A 122 -4.23 1.05 -1.89
N ILE A 123 -3.72 -0.18 -1.83
CA ILE A 123 -3.75 -1.13 -2.94
C ILE A 123 -4.95 -2.06 -2.75
N GLU A 124 -6.00 -1.88 -3.55
CA GLU A 124 -7.26 -2.65 -3.46
C GLU A 124 -7.84 -2.63 -2.04
N LEU A 125 -7.97 -1.42 -1.47
CA LEU A 125 -8.49 -1.21 -0.12
C LEU A 125 -9.87 -0.56 -0.12
N ILE A 126 -10.06 0.47 -0.95
CA ILE A 126 -11.19 1.40 -0.79
C ILE A 126 -12.54 0.70 -0.96
N GLU A 127 -12.61 -0.30 -1.84
CA GLU A 127 -13.77 -1.16 -2.08
C GLU A 127 -14.17 -2.01 -0.88
N HIS A 128 -13.28 -2.19 0.11
CA HIS A 128 -13.54 -2.89 1.37
C HIS A 128 -13.87 -1.91 2.52
N LEU A 129 -13.84 -0.59 2.31
CA LEU A 129 -14.13 0.39 3.35
C LEU A 129 -15.63 0.59 3.51
N HIS A 130 -16.10 0.54 4.76
CA HIS A 130 -17.44 1.03 5.08
C HIS A 130 -17.54 2.53 4.77
N GLU A 131 -18.75 3.02 4.49
CA GLU A 131 -19.00 4.41 4.07
C GLU A 131 -18.33 5.44 5.01
N SER A 132 -18.46 5.27 6.32
CA SER A 132 -17.81 6.15 7.30
C SER A 132 -16.28 6.16 7.21
N ASP A 133 -15.67 5.01 6.90
CA ASP A 133 -14.22 4.91 6.77
C ASP A 133 -13.73 5.52 5.45
N LEU A 134 -14.50 5.31 4.37
CA LEU A 134 -14.23 5.92 3.07
C LEU A 134 -14.34 7.44 3.12
N GLU A 135 -15.31 7.98 3.86
CA GLU A 135 -15.47 9.43 4.09
C GLU A 135 -14.34 10.03 4.94
N GLY A 136 -13.87 9.29 5.94
CA GLY A 136 -12.80 9.73 6.85
C GLY A 136 -11.39 9.65 6.24
N MET A 137 -11.14 8.65 5.37
CA MET A 137 -9.82 8.38 4.80
C MET A 137 -9.15 9.60 4.13
N PRO A 138 -9.84 10.43 3.32
CA PRO A 138 -9.21 11.59 2.70
C PRO A 138 -8.63 12.59 3.71
N GLU A 139 -9.29 12.79 4.85
CA GLU A 139 -8.80 13.65 5.93
C GLU A 139 -7.55 13.07 6.60
N THR A 140 -7.50 11.76 6.84
CA THR A 140 -6.30 11.10 7.37
C THR A 140 -5.12 11.22 6.40
N ILE A 141 -5.33 10.94 5.11
CA ILE A 141 -4.23 10.93 4.12
C ILE A 141 -3.83 12.35 3.73
N PHE A 142 -4.75 13.13 3.17
CA PHE A 142 -4.44 14.41 2.51
C PHE A 142 -4.46 15.59 3.48
N GLY A 143 -5.25 15.52 4.55
CA GLY A 143 -5.33 16.56 5.58
C GLY A 143 -4.25 16.40 6.66
N PHE A 144 -4.07 15.18 7.17
CA PHE A 144 -3.25 14.92 8.35
C PHE A 144 -1.82 14.43 8.04
N ILE A 145 -1.68 13.36 7.25
CA ILE A 145 -0.36 12.81 6.86
C ILE A 145 0.33 13.77 5.88
N GLN A 146 -0.42 14.28 4.89
CA GLN A 146 0.06 15.14 3.81
C GLN A 146 1.31 14.56 3.11
N PRO A 147 1.24 13.36 2.51
CA PRO A 147 2.38 12.77 1.81
C PRO A 147 2.70 13.50 0.50
N LYS A 148 3.89 13.32 -0.04
CA LYS A 148 4.28 13.83 -1.36
C LYS A 148 3.54 13.07 -2.47
N VAL A 149 3.37 11.75 -2.30
CA VAL A 149 2.73 10.85 -3.26
C VAL A 149 1.68 9.99 -2.56
N VAL A 150 0.49 9.87 -3.16
CA VAL A 150 -0.54 8.89 -2.78
C VAL A 150 -0.85 8.03 -3.99
N VAL A 151 -0.84 6.71 -3.82
CA VAL A 151 -1.26 5.77 -4.87
C VAL A 151 -2.44 4.96 -4.38
N ILE A 152 -3.58 5.10 -5.05
CA ILE A 152 -4.81 4.38 -4.73
C ILE A 152 -5.13 3.48 -5.92
N THR A 153 -5.33 2.19 -5.67
CA THR A 153 -5.81 1.23 -6.67
C THR A 153 -7.16 0.66 -6.24
N THR A 154 -8.01 0.37 -7.22
CA THR A 154 -9.29 -0.30 -7.00
C THR A 154 -9.72 -1.04 -8.28
N PRO A 155 -10.55 -2.09 -8.20
CA PRO A 155 -11.16 -2.69 -9.37
C PRO A 155 -11.90 -1.68 -10.25
N ASN A 156 -11.81 -1.85 -11.58
CA ASN A 156 -12.59 -1.07 -12.54
C ASN A 156 -13.84 -1.85 -12.99
N ARG A 157 -15.02 -1.45 -12.52
CA ARG A 157 -16.29 -2.12 -12.88
C ARG A 157 -16.54 -2.17 -14.39
N ASP A 158 -16.09 -1.18 -15.17
CA ASP A 158 -16.26 -1.17 -16.63
C ASP A 158 -15.58 -2.37 -17.30
N PHE A 159 -14.52 -2.90 -16.68
CA PHE A 159 -13.81 -4.06 -17.16
C PHE A 159 -14.55 -5.37 -16.85
N ASN A 160 -15.59 -5.39 -16.01
CA ASN A 160 -16.26 -6.63 -15.61
C ASN A 160 -16.89 -7.40 -16.77
N VAL A 161 -17.26 -6.69 -17.85
CA VAL A 161 -17.76 -7.27 -19.11
C VAL A 161 -16.79 -8.25 -19.78
N VAL A 162 -15.52 -8.21 -19.36
CA VAL A 162 -14.44 -9.04 -19.87
C VAL A 162 -14.46 -10.42 -19.22
N PHE A 163 -14.98 -10.57 -18.00
CA PHE A 163 -15.03 -11.85 -17.28
C PHE A 163 -16.30 -12.64 -17.66
N PRO A 164 -16.17 -13.82 -18.29
CA PRO A 164 -17.31 -14.69 -18.54
C PRO A 164 -17.98 -15.08 -17.22
N ASP A 165 -19.30 -15.13 -17.21
CA ASP A 165 -20.13 -15.62 -16.09
C ASP A 165 -20.08 -14.79 -14.79
N LEU A 166 -19.35 -13.67 -14.76
CA LEU A 166 -19.35 -12.76 -13.62
C LEU A 166 -20.73 -12.07 -13.48
N GLN A 167 -21.38 -12.29 -12.35
CA GLN A 167 -22.60 -11.57 -11.95
C GLN A 167 -22.29 -10.70 -10.74
N GLY A 168 -22.46 -9.38 -10.87
CA GLY A 168 -22.19 -8.43 -9.79
C GLY A 168 -20.71 -8.06 -9.66
N MET A 169 -20.19 -8.09 -8.43
CA MET A 169 -18.81 -7.71 -8.08
C MET A 169 -17.88 -8.92 -8.17
N ARG A 170 -16.60 -8.67 -8.43
CA ARG A 170 -15.53 -9.67 -8.58
C ARG A 170 -15.22 -10.43 -7.30
N HIS A 171 -15.53 -9.84 -6.15
CA HIS A 171 -15.30 -10.46 -4.85
C HIS A 171 -16.50 -10.24 -3.94
N TRP A 172 -16.85 -11.27 -3.17
CA TRP A 172 -18.02 -11.27 -2.30
C TRP A 172 -17.91 -10.26 -1.14
N ASP A 173 -16.69 -9.91 -0.73
CA ASP A 173 -16.40 -8.96 0.35
C ASP A 173 -16.29 -7.50 -0.14
N HIS A 174 -16.37 -7.24 -1.44
CA HIS A 174 -16.46 -5.87 -1.93
C HIS A 174 -17.76 -5.23 -1.48
N LYS A 175 -17.70 -3.98 -1.02
CA LYS A 175 -18.88 -3.17 -0.68
C LYS A 175 -19.38 -2.39 -1.89
N PHE A 176 -18.48 -2.07 -2.80
CA PHE A 176 -18.76 -1.46 -4.09
C PHE A 176 -17.67 -1.82 -5.11
N GLU A 177 -17.96 -1.63 -6.39
CA GLU A 177 -16.95 -1.56 -7.46
C GLU A 177 -17.26 -0.35 -8.32
N TRP A 178 -16.31 0.58 -8.40
CA TRP A 178 -16.49 1.80 -9.18
C TRP A 178 -16.12 1.58 -10.65
N SER A 179 -16.93 2.15 -11.53
CA SER A 179 -16.54 2.47 -12.90
C SER A 179 -15.43 3.54 -12.90
N ARG A 180 -14.82 3.78 -14.06
CA ARG A 180 -13.84 4.86 -14.19
C ARG A 180 -14.44 6.21 -13.85
N ALA A 181 -15.66 6.48 -14.32
CA ALA A 181 -16.34 7.74 -14.07
C ALA A 181 -16.62 7.98 -12.57
N GLU A 182 -17.07 6.95 -11.84
CA GLU A 182 -17.28 7.06 -10.39
C GLU A 182 -15.96 7.27 -9.64
N PHE A 183 -14.89 6.58 -10.03
CA PHE A 183 -13.57 6.74 -9.41
C PHE A 183 -12.96 8.12 -9.68
N GLU A 184 -13.07 8.63 -10.91
CA GLU A 184 -12.62 9.97 -11.28
C GLU A 184 -13.43 11.08 -10.57
N GLU A 185 -14.74 10.90 -10.40
CA GLU A 185 -15.59 11.82 -9.65
C GLU A 185 -15.21 11.85 -8.16
N TRP A 186 -15.00 10.69 -7.54
CA TRP A 186 -14.51 10.61 -6.16
C TRP A 186 -13.15 11.31 -6.00
N CYS A 187 -12.20 11.04 -6.91
CA CYS A 187 -10.90 11.73 -6.91
C CYS A 187 -11.06 13.25 -7.06
N SER A 188 -12.00 13.70 -7.89
CA SER A 188 -12.30 15.12 -8.08
C SER A 188 -12.85 15.77 -6.82
N GLN A 189 -13.67 15.07 -6.04
CA GLN A 189 -14.14 15.54 -4.73
C GLN A 189 -13.02 15.64 -3.70
N VAL A 190 -12.10 14.68 -3.69
CA VAL A 190 -10.86 14.76 -2.87
C VAL A 190 -10.07 16.02 -3.24
N LEU A 191 -9.87 16.30 -4.54
CA LEU A 191 -9.13 17.50 -4.98
C LEU A 191 -9.84 18.82 -4.64
N LYS A 192 -11.18 18.86 -4.65
CA LYS A 192 -11.95 20.05 -4.19
C LYS A 192 -11.65 20.37 -2.72
N ARG A 193 -11.49 19.35 -1.87
CA ARG A 193 -11.18 19.51 -0.44
C ARG A 193 -9.68 19.75 -0.19
N TYR A 194 -8.82 19.15 -1.01
CA TYR A 194 -7.36 19.24 -0.89
C TYR A 194 -6.72 19.75 -2.19
N PRO A 195 -6.88 21.05 -2.52
CA PRO A 195 -6.40 21.63 -3.79
C PRO A 195 -4.87 21.70 -3.90
N GLY A 196 -4.14 21.31 -2.86
CA GLY A 196 -2.68 21.18 -2.87
C GLY A 196 -2.16 19.93 -3.58
N TYR A 197 -3.04 19.11 -4.16
CA TYR A 197 -2.69 17.91 -4.90
C TYR A 197 -3.16 18.00 -6.37
N ALA A 198 -2.49 17.26 -7.24
CA ALA A 198 -2.96 16.92 -8.58
C ALA A 198 -3.06 15.40 -8.72
N VAL A 199 -3.99 14.93 -9.54
CA VAL A 199 -4.22 13.50 -9.79
C VAL A 199 -3.84 13.13 -11.22
N GLN A 200 -3.24 11.95 -11.38
CA GLN A 200 -3.02 11.29 -12.66
C GLN A 200 -3.64 9.89 -12.61
N TYR A 201 -4.39 9.53 -13.65
CA TYR A 201 -5.01 8.22 -13.78
C TYR A 201 -4.16 7.28 -14.65
N SER A 202 -4.06 6.03 -14.21
CA SER A 202 -3.46 4.92 -14.96
C SER A 202 -4.16 3.61 -14.56
N GLY A 203 -3.57 2.46 -14.86
CA GLY A 203 -4.12 1.17 -14.45
C GLY A 203 -3.24 0.01 -14.90
N VAL A 204 -3.62 -1.20 -14.49
CA VAL A 204 -2.94 -2.45 -14.84
C VAL A 204 -3.93 -3.56 -15.19
N GLY A 205 -3.45 -4.58 -15.89
CA GLY A 205 -4.30 -5.61 -16.50
C GLY A 205 -4.97 -5.10 -17.76
N ASN A 206 -4.22 -5.10 -18.87
CA ASN A 206 -4.71 -4.66 -20.17
C ASN A 206 -5.88 -5.52 -20.68
N ALA A 207 -6.76 -4.91 -21.46
CA ALA A 207 -7.81 -5.63 -22.17
C ALA A 207 -7.22 -6.77 -23.03
N PRO A 208 -7.80 -7.98 -23.03
CA PRO A 208 -7.20 -9.16 -23.67
C PRO A 208 -7.26 -9.13 -25.19
N SER A 209 -8.07 -8.24 -25.78
CA SER A 209 -8.17 -8.08 -27.24
C SER A 209 -8.82 -6.74 -27.62
N ALA A 210 -8.69 -6.35 -28.89
CA ALA A 210 -9.29 -5.14 -29.44
C ALA A 210 -10.83 -5.11 -29.32
N LYS A 211 -11.49 -6.26 -29.15
CA LYS A 211 -12.94 -6.34 -28.89
C LYS A 211 -13.35 -5.55 -27.64
N TYR A 212 -12.49 -5.53 -26.63
CA TYR A 212 -12.73 -4.83 -25.36
C TYR A 212 -12.00 -3.49 -25.31
N GLN A 213 -11.67 -2.92 -26.48
CA GLN A 213 -11.09 -1.58 -26.52
C GLN A 213 -12.06 -0.58 -25.89
N GLY A 214 -11.54 0.29 -25.03
CA GLY A 214 -12.31 1.34 -24.37
C GLY A 214 -12.85 0.99 -22.98
N VAL A 215 -12.78 -0.27 -22.53
CA VAL A 215 -13.19 -0.65 -21.14
C VAL A 215 -12.16 -0.22 -20.08
N GLY A 216 -10.96 0.17 -20.50
CA GLY A 216 -9.86 0.56 -19.62
C GLY A 216 -9.05 -0.64 -19.12
N HIS A 217 -8.42 -0.47 -17.97
CA HIS A 217 -7.62 -1.50 -17.29
C HIS A 217 -8.46 -2.31 -16.30
N CYS A 218 -8.01 -3.51 -15.95
CA CYS A 218 -8.66 -4.39 -14.98
C CYS A 218 -8.71 -3.75 -13.59
N SER A 219 -7.58 -3.21 -13.12
CA SER A 219 -7.47 -2.36 -11.93
C SER A 219 -7.08 -0.95 -12.37
N GLN A 220 -7.80 0.03 -11.84
CA GLN A 220 -7.57 1.46 -12.11
C GLN A 220 -6.75 2.06 -10.97
N ILE A 221 -5.91 3.03 -11.30
CA ILE A 221 -4.95 3.64 -10.38
C ILE A 221 -5.11 5.15 -10.43
N ALA A 222 -5.25 5.79 -9.27
CA ALA A 222 -5.11 7.23 -9.11
C ALA A 222 -3.81 7.52 -8.36
N THR A 223 -2.94 8.32 -8.99
CA THR A 223 -1.70 8.83 -8.38
C THR A 223 -1.89 10.30 -8.05
N PHE A 224 -1.95 10.63 -6.76
CA PHE A 224 -1.96 12.02 -6.32
C PHE A 224 -0.53 12.46 -6.01
N LYS A 225 -0.13 13.63 -6.52
CA LYS A 225 1.14 14.28 -6.20
C LYS A 225 0.88 15.63 -5.56
N ARG A 226 1.54 15.90 -4.43
CA ARG A 226 1.47 17.20 -3.78
C ARG A 226 2.18 18.24 -4.65
N LEU A 227 1.53 19.36 -4.90
CA LEU A 227 2.06 20.46 -5.69
C LEU A 227 3.16 21.20 -4.90
N CYS A 228 4.25 21.58 -5.58
CA CYS A 228 5.42 22.21 -4.93
C CYS A 228 5.10 23.49 -4.14
N GLN A 229 4.01 24.18 -4.49
CA GLN A 229 3.56 25.41 -3.83
C GLN A 229 2.67 25.13 -2.60
N ALA A 230 2.20 23.90 -2.43
CA ALA A 230 1.44 23.51 -1.25
C ALA A 230 2.41 23.36 -0.07
N THR A 231 2.39 24.34 0.84
CA THR A 231 3.13 24.27 2.10
C THR A 231 2.65 23.07 2.89
N TYR A 232 3.57 22.19 3.32
CA TYR A 232 3.29 21.25 4.40
C TYR A 232 2.85 22.07 5.62
N ARG A 233 1.62 21.88 6.06
CA ARG A 233 1.09 22.55 7.25
C ARG A 233 0.99 21.49 8.33
N PRO A 234 2.02 21.33 9.17
CA PRO A 234 1.84 20.50 10.36
C PRO A 234 0.72 21.13 11.18
N GLU A 235 -0.34 20.38 11.49
CA GLU A 235 -1.32 20.86 12.46
C GLU A 235 -0.58 21.09 13.79
N ASP A 236 -0.63 22.33 14.31
CA ASP A 236 0.00 22.73 15.59
C ASP A 236 -0.51 21.94 16.79
N ASN A 237 -1.59 21.17 16.63
CA ASN A 237 -2.27 20.42 17.70
C ASN A 237 -2.22 18.90 17.50
N ARG A 238 -1.15 18.37 16.90
CA ARG A 238 -0.80 16.94 16.93
C ARG A 238 -0.38 16.52 18.35
N GLN A 239 -1.29 16.67 19.31
CA GLN A 239 -1.24 15.91 20.56
C GLN A 239 -1.03 14.43 20.21
N SER A 240 -0.43 13.66 21.12
CA SER A 240 -0.04 12.26 20.95
C SER A 240 -1.24 11.34 20.65
N LEU A 241 -1.82 11.48 19.46
CA LEU A 241 -2.82 10.60 18.87
C LEU A 241 -2.05 9.37 18.44
N LEU A 242 -2.04 8.37 19.32
CA LEU A 242 -1.43 7.07 19.07
C LEU A 242 -2.50 5.96 19.15
N PRO A 243 -3.63 6.08 18.42
CA PRO A 243 -4.71 5.11 18.49
C PRO A 243 -4.35 3.75 17.88
N TYR A 244 -3.31 3.67 17.05
CA TYR A 244 -2.91 2.40 16.47
C TYR A 244 -2.12 1.56 17.49
N GLU A 245 -2.32 0.26 17.46
CA GLU A 245 -1.50 -0.68 18.21
C GLU A 245 -0.27 -1.04 17.37
N LEU A 246 0.94 -0.77 17.86
CA LEU A 246 2.16 -1.28 17.21
C LEU A 246 2.26 -2.77 17.55
N VAL A 247 2.08 -3.63 16.54
CA VAL A 247 2.02 -5.08 16.74
C VAL A 247 3.38 -5.72 16.51
N PHE A 248 4.03 -5.35 15.41
CA PHE A 248 5.34 -5.90 15.04
C PHE A 248 6.28 -4.81 14.55
N GLU A 249 7.56 -5.03 14.76
CA GLU A 249 8.63 -4.22 14.20
C GLU A 249 9.81 -5.09 13.79
N THR A 250 10.50 -4.70 12.72
CA THR A 250 11.76 -5.31 12.29
C THR A 250 12.56 -4.29 11.49
N SER A 251 13.81 -4.61 11.21
CA SER A 251 14.68 -3.74 10.41
C SER A 251 15.52 -4.57 9.45
N HIS A 252 15.60 -4.10 8.21
CA HIS A 252 16.44 -4.69 7.17
C HIS A 252 17.80 -4.01 7.19
N PRO A 253 18.90 -4.75 7.34
CA PRO A 253 20.20 -4.16 7.61
C PRO A 253 20.75 -3.37 6.40
N GLY A 254 21.24 -2.17 6.71
CA GLY A 254 21.91 -1.27 5.78
C GLY A 254 23.41 -1.20 5.97
N LYS A 255 24.12 -0.74 4.93
CA LYS A 255 25.57 -0.44 4.99
C LYS A 255 25.88 0.82 5.79
N ASP A 256 24.88 1.65 6.08
CA ASP A 256 24.96 2.81 6.97
C ASP A 256 24.99 2.45 8.46
N GLU A 257 24.74 1.18 8.82
CA GLU A 257 25.06 0.68 10.16
C GLU A 257 26.58 0.65 10.36
N VAL A 258 27.10 1.63 11.10
CA VAL A 258 28.44 1.52 11.69
C VAL A 258 28.40 0.30 12.62
N PRO A 259 29.35 -0.65 12.52
CA PRO A 259 29.44 -1.72 13.50
C PRO A 259 29.59 -1.08 14.87
N SER A 260 28.67 -1.36 15.78
CA SER A 260 28.88 -1.11 17.20
C SER A 260 30.07 -1.96 17.62
N VAL A 261 31.26 -1.36 17.58
CA VAL A 261 32.45 -1.93 18.21
C VAL A 261 32.19 -1.88 19.71
N ASN A 262 31.66 -2.98 20.24
CA ASN A 262 31.75 -3.25 21.67
C ASN A 262 33.23 -3.47 22.01
N ASN A 263 33.94 -2.37 22.27
CA ASN A 263 35.18 -2.42 23.04
C ASN A 263 34.81 -2.75 24.49
N SER A 264 34.53 -4.03 24.78
CA SER A 264 34.78 -4.52 26.13
C SER A 264 36.25 -4.84 26.21
N GLU A 265 37.07 -3.80 26.42
CA GLU A 265 38.45 -3.98 26.84
C GLU A 265 38.44 -4.76 28.15
N ALA A 266 39.06 -5.94 28.08
CA ALA A 266 39.52 -6.67 29.22
C ALA A 266 40.44 -5.77 30.04
N SER A 267 39.95 -5.30 31.19
CA SER A 267 40.79 -4.75 32.24
C SER A 267 41.04 -5.86 33.26
N SER A 268 42.07 -6.65 32.98
CA SER A 268 42.78 -7.46 33.95
C SER A 268 43.80 -6.59 34.69
N SER A 269 43.58 -6.35 35.99
CA SER A 269 44.56 -5.96 37.04
C SER A 269 43.75 -5.28 38.16
N THR A 270 43.81 -5.63 39.43
CA THR A 270 44.86 -6.27 40.25
C THR A 270 44.19 -6.81 41.52
#